data_AF-A0A946FKQ8-F1
#
_entry.id   AF-A0A946FKQ8-F1
#
_cell.length_a   1.000
_cell.length_b   1.000
_cell.length_c   1.000
_cell.angle_alpha   90.00
_cell.angle_beta   90.00
_cell.angle_gamma   90.00
#
_symmetry.space_group_name_H-M   'P 1'
#
loop_
_entity.id
_entity.type
_entity.pdbx_description
1 polymer ?
#
loop_
_entity_poly.entity_id
_entity_poly.type
_entity_poly.pdbx_seq_one_letter_code
_entity_poly.pdbx_strand_id
1 'polypeptide(L)'
;MLTLEQNATVYLMFLNGILFLGLRFIAFTIVNHGGKGSKRIGYALLTTVLLIAIIQQEYQLMIQLNFKDDDTRKILLLGCVAPIFLSSIVYYRMKRSRLENKTNQTS
;
A
#
# COMPACT_ATOMS: atom_id res chain seq x y z
N MET A 1 -13.52 -23.20 19.40
CA MET A 1 -13.91 -21.77 19.41
C MET A 1 -12.64 -20.97 19.57
N LEU A 2 -12.32 -20.08 18.62
CA LEU A 2 -11.12 -19.24 18.72
C LEU A 2 -11.27 -18.28 19.89
N THR A 3 -10.18 -18.01 20.61
CA THR A 3 -10.17 -16.97 21.64
C THR A 3 -10.31 -15.59 20.98
N LEU A 4 -10.73 -14.59 21.76
CA LEU A 4 -10.87 -13.21 21.27
C LEU A 4 -9.57 -12.71 20.63
N GLU A 5 -8.43 -13.02 21.24
CA GLU A 5 -7.10 -12.66 20.75
C GLU A 5 -6.74 -13.37 19.43
N GLN A 6 -7.06 -14.66 19.31
CA GLN A 6 -6.85 -15.40 18.07
C GLN A 6 -7.68 -14.83 16.93
N ASN A 7 -8.94 -14.48 17.21
CA ASN A 7 -9.82 -13.88 16.21
C ASN A 7 -9.34 -12.48 15.78
N ALA A 8 -8.87 -11.67 16.73
CA ALA A 8 -8.27 -10.37 16.45
C ALA A 8 -6.98 -10.50 15.62
N THR A 9 -6.15 -11.52 15.90
CA THR A 9 -4.94 -11.82 15.12
C THR A 9 -5.26 -12.21 13.68
N VAL A 10 -6.24 -13.10 13.48
CA VAL A 10 -6.69 -13.50 12.13
C VAL A 10 -7.25 -12.29 11.37
N TYR A 11 -8.03 -11.44 12.04
CA TYR A 11 -8.58 -10.23 11.43
C TYR A 11 -7.47 -9.24 11.06
N LEU A 12 -6.45 -9.09 11.90
CA LEU A 12 -5.28 -8.26 11.62
C LEU A 12 -4.48 -8.79 10.42
N MET A 13 -4.28 -10.10 10.30
CA MET A 13 -3.65 -10.71 9.11
C MET A 13 -4.46 -10.46 7.83
N PHE A 14 -5.78 -10.53 7.92
CA PHE A 14 -6.67 -10.26 6.80
C PHE A 14 -6.61 -8.80 6.34
N LEU A 15 -6.67 -7.85 7.28
CA LEU A 15 -6.53 -6.42 6.98
C LEU A 15 -5.19 -6.12 6.32
N ASN A 16 -4.10 -6.70 6.82
CA ASN A 16 -2.77 -6.55 6.24
C ASN A 16 -2.71 -7.05 4.78
N GLY A 17 -3.41 -8.14 4.48
CA GLY A 17 -3.54 -8.66 3.12
C GLY A 17 -4.26 -7.69 2.17
N ILE A 18 -5.35 -7.07 2.62
CA ILE A 18 -6.08 -6.05 1.85
C ILE A 18 -5.18 -4.82 1.65
N LEU A 19 -4.46 -4.43 2.69
CA LEU A 19 -3.55 -3.30 2.65
C LEU A 19 -2.49 -3.50 1.57
N PHE A 20 -1.83 -4.66 1.55
CA PHE A 20 -0.84 -5.01 0.53
C PHE A 20 -1.42 -5.01 -0.89
N LEU A 21 -2.64 -5.51 -1.05
CA LEU A 21 -3.32 -5.55 -2.35
C LEU A 21 -3.66 -4.15 -2.87
N GLY A 22 -4.18 -3.28 -1.99
CA GLY A 22 -4.51 -1.90 -2.33
C GLY A 22 -3.26 -1.07 -2.65
N LEU A 23 -2.18 -1.28 -1.91
CA LEU A 23 -0.88 -0.65 -2.18
C LEU A 23 -0.32 -1.05 -3.55
N ARG A 24 -0.40 -2.34 -3.89
CA ARG A 24 -0.01 -2.85 -5.21
C ARG A 24 -0.87 -2.22 -6.31
N PHE A 25 -2.16 -2.05 -6.09
CA PHE A 25 -3.06 -1.39 -7.04
C PHE A 25 -2.69 0.08 -7.24
N ILE A 26 -2.39 0.83 -6.17
CA ILE A 26 -1.92 2.22 -6.27
C ILE A 26 -0.60 2.29 -7.06
N ALA A 27 0.38 1.46 -6.72
CA ALA A 27 1.62 1.39 -7.48
C ALA A 27 1.34 1.11 -8.96
N PHE A 28 0.51 0.11 -9.27
CA PHE A 28 0.12 -0.25 -10.63
C PHE A 28 -0.60 0.86 -11.41
N THR A 29 -1.46 1.63 -10.75
CA THR A 29 -2.19 2.75 -11.39
C THR A 29 -1.27 3.93 -11.68
N ILE A 30 -0.34 4.26 -10.77
CA ILE A 30 0.74 5.22 -11.01
C ILE A 30 1.63 4.72 -12.17
N VAL A 31 1.85 3.40 -12.24
CA VAL A 31 2.64 2.79 -13.31
C VAL A 31 1.99 2.99 -14.67
N ASN A 32 0.76 2.52 -14.81
CA ASN A 32 0.11 2.37 -16.11
C ASN A 32 -0.73 3.61 -16.47
N HIS A 33 -0.11 4.79 -16.42
CA HIS A 33 -0.74 6.08 -16.73
C HIS A 33 -1.11 6.28 -18.22
N GLY A 34 -0.70 5.36 -19.11
CA GLY A 34 -0.72 5.54 -20.57
C GLY A 34 -2.05 5.27 -21.30
N GLY A 35 -3.17 5.03 -20.60
CA GLY A 35 -4.47 4.81 -21.26
C GLY A 35 -5.64 5.27 -20.40
N LYS A 36 -6.50 6.15 -20.96
CA LYS A 36 -7.69 6.72 -20.29
C LYS A 36 -7.38 7.23 -18.85
N GLY A 37 -6.32 8.02 -18.70
CA GLY A 37 -5.69 8.40 -17.42
C GLY A 37 -6.60 9.04 -16.36
N SER A 38 -7.74 9.63 -16.75
CA SER A 38 -8.66 10.29 -15.80
C SER A 38 -9.39 9.32 -14.86
N LYS A 39 -9.90 8.19 -15.34
CA LYS A 39 -10.69 7.27 -14.50
C LYS A 39 -9.83 6.49 -13.50
N ARG A 40 -8.60 6.12 -13.89
CA ARG A 40 -7.68 5.35 -13.05
C ARG A 40 -7.13 6.14 -11.86
N ILE A 41 -6.91 7.45 -12.03
CA ILE A 41 -6.51 8.33 -10.93
C ILE A 41 -7.61 8.41 -9.87
N GLY A 42 -8.89 8.45 -10.29
CA GLY A 42 -10.03 8.45 -9.38
C GLY A 42 -10.11 7.15 -8.56
N TYR A 43 -9.90 5.99 -9.20
CA TYR A 43 -9.82 4.72 -8.47
C TYR A 43 -8.63 4.68 -7.51
N ALA A 44 -7.47 5.21 -7.89
CA ALA A 44 -6.32 5.29 -6.99
C ALA A 44 -6.62 6.13 -5.74
N LEU A 45 -7.28 7.28 -5.90
CA LEU A 45 -7.73 8.13 -4.79
C LEU A 45 -8.72 7.41 -3.87
N LEU A 46 -9.74 6.74 -4.44
CA LEU A 46 -10.68 5.94 -3.66
C LEU A 46 -9.98 4.80 -2.91
N THR A 47 -9.03 4.12 -3.54
CA THR A 47 -8.23 3.08 -2.90
C THR A 47 -7.38 3.67 -1.78
N THR A 48 -6.79 4.86 -1.93
CA THR A 48 -6.06 5.52 -0.86
C THR A 48 -6.94 5.82 0.35
N VAL A 49 -8.15 6.35 0.15
CA VAL A 49 -9.10 6.61 1.26
C VAL A 49 -9.49 5.32 1.96
N LEU A 50 -9.77 4.25 1.21
CA LEU A 50 -10.07 2.93 1.76
C LEU A 50 -8.89 2.40 2.60
N LEU A 51 -7.67 2.53 2.11
CA LEU A 51 -6.47 2.10 2.83
C LEU A 51 -6.26 2.87 4.13
N ILE A 52 -6.55 4.17 4.18
CA ILE A 52 -6.49 4.96 5.42
C ILE A 52 -7.45 4.39 6.46
N ALA A 53 -8.67 4.01 6.06
CA ALA A 53 -9.63 3.39 6.96
C ALA A 53 -9.15 2.01 7.47
N ILE A 54 -8.51 1.21 6.62
CA ILE A 54 -7.93 -0.09 7.00
C ILE A 54 -6.80 0.10 8.01
N ILE A 55 -5.90 1.06 7.78
CA ILE A 55 -4.81 1.44 8.70
C ILE A 55 -5.37 1.82 10.07
N GLN A 56 -6.46 2.59 10.12
CA GLN A 56 -7.12 2.93 11.37
C GLN A 56 -7.70 1.71 12.09
N GLN A 57 -8.28 0.76 11.35
CA GLN A 57 -8.79 -0.50 11.93
C GLN A 57 -7.66 -1.37 12.48
N GLU A 58 -6.55 -1.51 11.75
CA GLU A 58 -5.36 -2.23 12.22
C GLU A 58 -4.79 -1.62 13.50
N TYR A 59 -4.68 -0.28 13.56
CA TYR A 59 -4.22 0.44 14.74
C TYR A 59 -5.08 0.13 15.98
N GLN A 60 -6.41 0.18 15.84
CA GLN A 60 -7.33 -0.13 16.94
C GLN A 60 -7.23 -1.59 17.38
N LEU A 61 -7.06 -2.54 16.46
CA LEU A 61 -6.87 -3.96 16.79
C LEU A 61 -5.54 -4.22 17.50
N MET A 62 -4.47 -3.54 17.09
CA MET A 62 -3.16 -3.67 17.74
C MET A 62 -3.21 -3.14 19.17
N ILE A 63 -3.93 -2.05 19.43
CA ILE A 63 -4.19 -1.57 20.80
C ILE A 63 -4.96 -2.62 21.60
N GLN A 64 -6.00 -3.23 21.03
CA GLN A 64 -6.78 -4.29 21.70
C GLN A 64 -5.94 -5.52 22.01
N LEU A 65 -4.92 -5.81 21.19
CA LEU A 65 -3.94 -6.88 21.40
C LEU A 65 -2.80 -6.48 22.35
N ASN A 66 -2.94 -5.38 23.10
CA ASN A 66 -1.95 -4.87 24.06
C ASN A 66 -0.59 -4.51 23.45
N PHE A 67 -0.52 -4.19 22.15
CA PHE A 67 0.70 -3.58 21.59
C PHE A 67 0.89 -2.18 22.17
N LYS A 68 2.14 -1.84 22.52
CA LYS A 68 2.49 -0.48 22.95
C LYS A 68 2.26 0.49 21.79
N ASP A 69 1.70 1.67 22.08
CA ASP A 69 1.37 2.67 21.05
C ASP A 69 2.59 3.05 20.17
N ASP A 70 3.78 3.16 20.77
CA ASP A 70 5.02 3.46 20.02
C ASP A 70 5.40 2.34 19.04
N ASP A 71 5.26 1.09 19.46
CA ASP A 71 5.54 -0.08 18.63
C ASP A 71 4.50 -0.22 17.51
N THR A 72 3.22 0.00 17.83
CA THR A 72 2.11 0.00 16.87
C THR A 72 2.34 1.04 15.76
N ARG A 73 2.68 2.28 16.14
CA ARG A 73 2.97 3.35 15.16
C ARG A 73 4.18 3.04 14.31
N LYS A 74 5.25 2.49 14.90
CA LYS A 74 6.43 2.05 14.13
C LYS A 74 6.07 0.96 13.14
N ILE A 75 5.29 -0.04 13.54
CA ILE A 75 4.88 -1.15 12.67
C ILE A 75 4.00 -0.65 11.53
N LEU A 76 3.03 0.23 11.80
CA LEU A 76 2.18 0.82 10.75
C LEU A 76 2.97 1.75 9.82
N LEU A 77 3.88 2.57 10.35
CA LEU A 77 4.72 3.45 9.53
C LEU A 77 5.70 2.67 8.67
N LEU A 78 6.44 1.70 9.22
CA LEU A 78 7.32 0.84 8.43
C LEU A 78 6.53 -0.03 7.46
N GLY A 79 5.41 -0.60 7.90
CA GLY A 79 4.58 -1.52 7.13
C GLY A 79 3.81 -0.86 5.99
N CYS A 80 3.43 0.42 6.11
CA CYS A 80 2.72 1.14 5.05
C CYS A 80 3.64 2.05 4.22
N VAL A 81 4.49 2.86 4.87
CA VAL A 81 5.24 3.91 4.19
C VAL A 81 6.39 3.33 3.38
N ALA A 82 7.15 2.40 3.95
CA ALA A 82 8.30 1.81 3.26
C ALA A 82 7.92 1.09 1.95
N PRO A 83 6.88 0.23 1.90
CA PRO A 83 6.50 -0.43 0.65
C PRO A 83 5.92 0.52 -0.40
N ILE A 84 5.16 1.56 -0.01
CA ILE A 84 4.72 2.61 -0.94
C ILE A 84 5.92 3.34 -1.53
N PHE A 85 6.84 3.77 -0.68
CA PHE A 85 7.99 4.57 -1.05
C PHE A 85 8.96 3.79 -1.93
N LEU A 86 9.32 2.56 -1.54
CA LEU A 86 10.17 1.67 -2.32
C LEU A 86 9.53 1.31 -3.66
N SER A 87 8.23 0.98 -3.68
CA SER A 87 7.51 0.69 -4.93
C SER A 87 7.52 1.90 -5.86
N SER A 88 7.32 3.11 -5.32
CA SER A 88 7.36 4.35 -6.09
C SER A 88 8.76 4.64 -6.67
N ILE A 89 9.82 4.41 -5.89
CA ILE A 89 11.21 4.61 -6.34
C ILE A 89 11.61 3.60 -7.40
N VAL A 90 11.41 2.31 -7.15
CA VAL A 90 11.72 1.23 -8.11
C VAL A 90 10.98 1.50 -9.41
N TYR A 91 9.72 1.93 -9.29
CA TYR A 91 8.93 2.25 -10.45
C TYR A 91 9.45 3.47 -11.23
N TYR A 92 9.76 4.57 -10.54
CA TYR A 92 10.35 5.76 -11.16
C TYR A 92 11.63 5.41 -11.92
N ARG A 93 12.50 4.57 -11.33
CA ARG A 93 13.73 4.08 -11.97
C ARG A 93 13.45 3.25 -13.23
N MET A 94 12.51 2.30 -13.17
CA MET A 94 12.13 1.50 -14.34
C MET A 94 11.56 2.37 -15.47
N LYS A 95 10.70 3.34 -15.16
CA LYS A 95 10.12 4.25 -16.17
C LYS A 95 11.20 5.12 -16.81
N ARG A 96 12.11 5.68 -16.01
CA ARG A 96 13.25 6.48 -16.50
C ARG A 96 14.14 5.67 -17.44
N SER A 97 14.50 4.45 -17.04
CA SER A 97 15.30 3.55 -17.88
C SER A 97 14.62 3.19 -19.20
N ARG A 98 13.29 2.96 -19.21
CA ARG A 98 12.55 2.72 -20.46
C ARG A 98 12.47 3.95 -21.37
N LEU A 99 12.45 5.15 -20.82
CA LEU A 99 12.48 6.40 -21.59
C LEU A 99 13.87 6.61 -22.21
N GLU A 100 14.94 6.46 -21.43
CA GLU A 100 16.33 6.54 -21.92
C GLU A 100 16.59 5.50 -23.03
N ASN A 101 16.15 4.25 -22.86
CA ASN A 101 16.31 3.21 -23.89
C ASN A 101 15.48 3.46 -25.15
N LYS A 102 14.31 4.10 -25.03
CA LYS A 102 13.51 4.47 -26.21
C LYS A 102 14.14 5.62 -26.99
N THR A 103 14.68 6.62 -26.31
CA THR A 103 15.37 7.75 -26.96
C THR A 103 16.58 7.26 -27.75
N ASN A 104 17.36 6.33 -27.19
CA ASN A 104 18.56 5.78 -27.84
C ASN A 104 18.30 4.86 -29.05
N GLN A 105 17.07 4.40 -29.27
CA GLN A 105 16.69 3.62 -30.46
C GLN A 105 16.18 4.49 -31.63
N THR A 106 16.00 5.80 -31.40
CA THR A 106 15.51 6.77 -32.39
C THR A 106 16.56 7.81 -32.83
N SER A 107 17.82 7.67 -32.37
CA SER A 107 18.98 8.43 -32.90
C SER A 107 19.80 7.59 -33.86
#